data_AF-A0A6J2URQ4-F1
#
_entry.id   AF-A0A6J2URQ4-F1
#
_cell.length_a   1.000
_cell.length_b   1.000
_cell.length_c   1.000
_cell.angle_alpha   90.00
_cell.angle_beta   90.00
_cell.angle_gamma   90.00
#
_symmetry.space_group_name_H-M   'P 1'
#
loop_
_entity.id
_entity.type
_entity.pdbx_description
1 polymer ?
#
loop_
_entity_poly.entity_id
_entity_poly.type
_entity_poly.pdbx_seq_one_letter_code
_entity_poly.pdbx_strand_id
1 'polypeptide(L)'
;MADISVSLSLLVGIVLLSEITRRTVLKLFARTDYGIYLVEFVSSFQLYACTHELKMLGEVGRIEPQIGLTLTYLISVVHGLTFHGAVGNPSGTLEHVYRRRFSGRCALGRIICQFLAAIVARALAPYIWALGLSDLHIRHKLFGFKCISPIRDPLLKAAVVELGCAFAVHTATAHMQGVDDKYRVHAIAALITTLVYAAGSLTGAVFNPALAFSTQFPCSGNTFAEYTFVYWLGPILGMVCSLLLHDGIFPHLSGKRTYRKDLNFNANKRKKIK
;
A
#
# COMPACT_ATOMS: atom_id res chain seq x y z
N MET A 1 -5.12 21.64 17.84
CA MET A 1 -3.63 21.60 17.70
C MET A 1 -3.02 20.43 18.46
N ALA A 2 -3.44 20.16 19.71
CA ALA A 2 -2.93 19.01 20.49
C ALA A 2 -3.15 17.65 19.80
N ASP A 3 -4.35 17.39 19.26
CA ASP A 3 -4.65 16.14 18.55
C ASP A 3 -3.70 15.88 17.37
N ILE A 4 -3.50 16.88 16.50
CA ILE A 4 -2.59 16.78 15.36
C ILE A 4 -1.15 16.51 15.84
N SER A 5 -0.70 17.20 16.89
CA SER A 5 0.64 17.00 17.46
C SER A 5 0.84 15.58 18.00
N VAL A 6 -0.18 15.02 18.66
CA VAL A 6 -0.15 13.66 19.20
C VAL A 6 -0.15 12.64 18.07
N SER A 7 -1.03 12.80 17.08
CA SER A 7 -1.06 11.92 15.90
C SER A 7 0.25 11.98 15.13
N LEU A 8 0.84 13.17 14.91
CA LEU A 8 2.17 13.31 14.31
C LEU A 8 3.25 12.58 15.12
N SER A 9 3.22 12.70 16.44
CA SER A 9 4.16 12.00 17.32
C SER A 9 4.02 10.48 17.23
N LEU A 10 2.78 9.97 17.16
CA LEU A 10 2.50 8.56 16.96
C LEU A 10 2.97 8.07 15.59
N LEU A 11 2.70 8.82 14.52
CA LEU A 11 3.18 8.50 13.17
C LEU A 11 4.71 8.39 13.14
N VAL A 12 5.41 9.38 13.71
CA VAL A 12 6.87 9.37 13.81
C VAL A 12 7.35 8.17 14.65
N GLY A 13 6.71 7.91 15.80
CA GLY A 13 7.04 6.77 16.66
C GLY A 13 6.89 5.42 15.94
N ILE A 14 5.79 5.21 15.21
CA ILE A 14 5.54 4.01 14.42
C ILE A 14 6.62 3.83 13.34
N VAL A 15 6.96 4.90 12.62
CA VAL A 15 7.99 4.88 11.56
C VAL A 15 9.37 4.57 12.15
N LEU A 16 9.77 5.23 13.24
CA LEU A 16 11.06 5.01 13.89
C LEU A 16 11.19 3.59 14.45
N LEU A 17 10.16 3.09 15.14
CA LEU A 17 10.16 1.73 15.66
C LEU A 17 10.26 0.72 14.52
N SER A 18 9.46 0.90 13.46
CA SER A 18 9.50 0.03 12.28
C SER A 18 10.87 0.05 11.59
N GLU A 19 11.52 1.21 11.55
CA GLU A 19 12.85 1.36 10.95
C GLU A 19 13.94 0.68 11.79
N ILE A 20 13.91 0.85 13.12
CA ILE A 20 14.81 0.15 14.04
C ILE A 20 14.62 -1.36 13.89
N THR A 21 13.37 -1.84 13.85
CA THR A 21 13.07 -3.27 13.66
C THR A 21 13.59 -3.77 12.31
N ARG A 22 13.33 -3.07 11.20
CA ARG A 22 13.86 -3.46 9.87
C ARG A 22 15.38 -3.54 9.85
N ARG A 23 16.08 -2.53 10.36
CA ARG A 23 17.54 -2.53 10.41
C ARG A 23 18.07 -3.68 11.26
N THR A 24 17.40 -3.99 12.37
CA THR A 24 17.76 -5.12 13.24
C THR A 24 17.54 -6.45 12.50
N VAL A 25 16.40 -6.62 11.84
CA VAL A 25 16.08 -7.80 11.02
C VAL A 25 17.12 -7.98 9.91
N LEU A 26 17.42 -6.93 9.15
CA LEU A 26 18.39 -6.97 8.06
C LEU A 26 19.80 -7.32 8.56
N LYS A 27 20.18 -6.90 9.77
CA LYS A 27 21.46 -7.28 10.39
C LYS A 27 21.47 -8.74 10.86
N LEU A 28 20.45 -9.16 11.61
CA LEU A 28 20.39 -10.51 12.22
C LEU A 28 20.16 -11.61 11.18
N PHE A 29 19.38 -11.32 10.14
CA PHE A 29 18.98 -12.28 9.11
C PHE A 29 19.63 -12.00 7.75
N ALA A 30 20.76 -11.28 7.71
CA ALA A 30 21.48 -10.92 6.48
C ALA A 30 21.82 -12.11 5.56
N ARG A 31 21.94 -13.31 6.15
CA ARG A 31 22.34 -14.56 5.45
C ARG A 31 21.18 -15.53 5.22
N THR A 32 19.95 -15.18 5.58
CA THR A 32 18.80 -16.09 5.45
C THR A 32 17.72 -15.51 4.55
N ASP A 33 17.07 -16.38 3.78
CA ASP A 33 15.98 -16.01 2.88
C ASP A 33 14.71 -15.55 3.63
N TYR A 34 14.68 -15.64 4.96
CA TYR A 34 13.53 -15.25 5.79
C TYR A 34 13.46 -13.75 6.06
N GLY A 35 14.58 -13.03 5.99
CA GLY A 35 14.64 -11.59 6.30
C GLY A 35 13.68 -10.76 5.46
N ILE A 36 13.45 -11.13 4.20
CA ILE A 36 12.53 -10.42 3.30
C ILE A 36 11.07 -10.46 3.78
N TYR A 37 10.63 -11.55 4.39
CA TYR A 37 9.25 -11.70 4.87
C TYR A 37 9.02 -10.89 6.14
N LEU A 38 10.02 -10.83 7.02
CA LEU A 38 10.00 -9.96 8.19
C LEU A 38 10.02 -8.48 7.80
N VAL A 39 10.84 -8.10 6.82
CA VAL A 39 10.83 -6.72 6.27
C VAL A 39 9.49 -6.39 5.63
N GLU A 40 8.87 -7.34 4.91
CA GLU A 40 7.53 -7.18 4.35
C GLU A 40 6.48 -6.96 5.45
N PHE A 41 6.49 -7.78 6.49
CA PHE A 41 5.59 -7.65 7.64
C PHE A 41 5.73 -6.29 8.32
N VAL A 42 6.95 -5.88 8.68
CA VAL A 42 7.20 -4.63 9.41
C VAL A 42 6.84 -3.40 8.57
N SER A 43 7.15 -3.42 7.27
CA SER A 43 6.79 -2.33 6.36
C SER A 43 5.29 -2.21 6.16
N SER A 44 4.62 -3.35 5.95
CA SER A 44 3.16 -3.41 5.85
C SER A 44 2.51 -2.90 7.14
N PHE A 45 3.02 -3.32 8.30
CA PHE A 45 2.55 -2.86 9.61
C PHE A 45 2.66 -1.34 9.75
N GLN A 46 3.81 -0.76 9.39
CA GLN A 46 4.00 0.69 9.41
C GLN A 46 2.93 1.41 8.60
N LEU A 47 2.68 0.98 7.35
CA LEU A 47 1.66 1.57 6.49
C LEU A 47 0.27 1.47 7.10
N TYR A 48 -0.12 0.30 7.59
CA TYR A 48 -1.47 0.11 8.10
C TYR A 48 -1.69 0.83 9.42
N ALA A 49 -0.72 0.79 10.34
CA ALA A 49 -0.80 1.50 11.62
C ALA A 49 -0.83 3.01 11.42
N CYS A 50 0.00 3.55 10.51
CA CYS A 50 -0.07 4.97 10.17
C CYS A 50 -1.42 5.34 9.52
N THR A 51 -1.95 4.46 8.66
CA THR A 51 -3.26 4.70 8.02
C THR A 51 -4.40 4.66 9.03
N HIS A 52 -4.35 3.78 10.05
CA HIS A 52 -5.32 3.78 11.14
C HIS A 52 -5.34 5.12 11.88
N GLU A 53 -4.17 5.65 12.23
CA GLU A 53 -4.06 6.94 12.92
C GLU A 53 -4.59 8.08 12.05
N LEU A 54 -4.21 8.14 10.77
CA LEU A 54 -4.73 9.15 9.83
C LEU A 54 -6.23 9.03 9.60
N LYS A 55 -6.76 7.80 9.53
CA LYS A 55 -8.19 7.55 9.39
C LYS A 55 -8.96 8.07 10.61
N MET A 56 -8.48 7.79 11.81
CA MET A 56 -9.11 8.25 13.04
C MET A 56 -9.05 9.79 13.16
N LEU A 57 -7.92 10.40 12.82
CA LEU A 57 -7.76 11.85 12.77
C LEU A 57 -8.69 12.50 11.74
N GLY A 58 -8.87 11.89 10.57
CA GLY A 58 -9.76 12.39 9.51
C GLY A 58 -11.24 12.25 9.85
N GLU A 59 -11.68 11.06 10.28
CA GLU A 59 -13.11 10.75 10.49
C GLU A 59 -13.65 11.35 11.79
N VAL A 60 -12.86 11.28 12.88
CA VAL A 60 -13.30 11.71 14.23
C VAL A 60 -12.76 13.09 14.57
N GLY A 61 -11.52 13.38 14.18
CA GLY A 61 -10.85 14.66 14.40
C GLY A 61 -11.37 15.80 13.53
N ARG A 62 -12.00 15.48 12.38
CA ARG A 62 -12.55 16.45 11.43
C ARG A 62 -11.57 17.57 11.12
N ILE A 63 -10.30 17.18 10.91
CA ILE A 63 -9.26 18.12 10.50
C ILE A 63 -9.59 18.71 9.13
N GLU A 64 -9.06 19.90 8.86
CA GLU A 64 -9.19 20.52 7.55
C GLU A 64 -8.69 19.56 6.44
N PRO A 65 -9.43 19.40 5.33
CA PRO A 65 -9.06 18.48 4.26
C PRO A 65 -7.63 18.70 3.75
N GLN A 66 -7.16 19.94 3.70
CA GLN A 66 -5.82 20.31 3.27
C GLN A 66 -4.74 19.74 4.21
N ILE A 67 -4.99 19.74 5.52
CA ILE A 67 -4.08 19.14 6.50
C ILE A 67 -4.07 17.62 6.33
N GLY A 68 -5.25 17.00 6.17
CA GLY A 68 -5.37 15.57 5.93
C GLY A 68 -4.57 15.11 4.69
N LEU A 69 -4.76 15.80 3.56
CA LEU A 69 -4.03 15.52 2.32
C LEU A 69 -2.52 15.76 2.46
N THR A 70 -2.12 16.80 3.19
CA THR A 70 -0.69 17.06 3.47
C THR A 70 -0.08 15.91 4.25
N LEU A 71 -0.77 15.40 5.28
CA LEU A 71 -0.31 14.24 6.05
C LEU A 71 -0.29 12.96 5.21
N THR A 72 -1.29 12.74 4.36
CA THR A 72 -1.32 11.62 3.41
C THR A 72 -0.12 11.67 2.46
N TYR A 73 0.20 12.84 1.91
CA TYR A 73 1.38 13.02 1.05
C TYR A 73 2.67 12.70 1.81
N LEU A 74 2.88 13.34 2.96
CA LEU A 74 4.09 13.19 3.75
C LEU A 74 4.31 11.73 4.17
N ILE A 75 3.26 11.05 4.66
CA ILE A 75 3.40 9.66 5.08
C ILE A 75 3.61 8.73 3.88
N SER A 76 2.99 9.01 2.72
CA SER A 76 3.22 8.22 1.50
C SER A 76 4.67 8.32 1.03
N VAL A 77 5.28 9.51 1.11
CA VAL A 77 6.72 9.70 0.86
C VAL A 77 7.54 8.86 1.85
N VAL A 78 7.24 8.95 3.15
CA VAL A 78 7.95 8.19 4.19
C VAL A 78 7.86 6.69 3.92
N HIS A 79 6.69 6.15 3.57
CA HIS A 79 6.55 4.74 3.21
C HIS A 79 7.41 4.37 2.00
N GLY A 80 7.36 5.18 0.93
CA GLY A 80 8.17 4.96 -0.27
C GLY A 80 9.69 4.95 0.00
N LEU A 81 10.16 5.74 0.98
CA LEU A 81 11.58 5.80 1.36
C LEU A 81 12.01 4.72 2.35
N THR A 82 11.09 4.19 3.17
CA THR A 82 11.44 3.32 4.32
C THR A 82 11.16 1.84 4.12
N PHE A 83 10.53 1.44 3.01
CA PHE A 83 10.06 0.06 2.83
C PHE A 83 11.16 -0.96 2.51
N HIS A 84 12.39 -0.54 2.18
CA HIS A 84 13.54 -1.44 1.98
C HIS A 84 13.25 -2.65 1.06
N GLY A 85 12.46 -2.47 0.00
CA GLY A 85 12.09 -3.54 -0.93
C GLY A 85 10.89 -4.41 -0.50
N ALA A 86 10.18 -4.03 0.55
CA ALA A 86 8.81 -4.50 0.81
C ALA A 86 7.83 -3.91 -0.22
N VAL A 87 6.76 -4.65 -0.52
CA VAL A 87 5.73 -4.19 -1.47
C VAL A 87 4.54 -3.55 -0.74
N GLY A 88 4.13 -4.11 0.39
CA GLY A 88 3.02 -3.64 1.21
C GLY A 88 1.64 -3.69 0.57
N ASN A 89 1.50 -4.32 -0.61
CA ASN A 89 0.25 -4.41 -1.36
C ASN A 89 0.14 -5.76 -2.11
N PRO A 90 -0.89 -6.58 -1.85
CA PRO A 90 -1.09 -7.84 -2.57
C PRO A 90 -1.17 -7.69 -4.10
N SER A 91 -1.82 -6.64 -4.61
CA SER A 91 -1.90 -6.37 -6.05
C SER A 91 -0.51 -6.10 -6.65
N GLY A 92 0.32 -5.32 -5.95
CA GLY A 92 1.73 -5.11 -6.30
C GLY A 92 2.53 -6.41 -6.27
N THR A 93 2.33 -7.24 -5.25
CA THR A 93 3.03 -8.53 -5.15
C THR A 93 2.69 -9.44 -6.34
N LEU A 94 1.43 -9.47 -6.77
CA LEU A 94 0.98 -10.21 -7.95
C LEU A 94 1.57 -9.63 -9.24
N GLU A 95 1.68 -8.31 -9.37
CA GLU A 95 2.38 -7.68 -10.49
C GLU A 95 3.85 -8.14 -10.57
N HIS A 96 4.54 -8.22 -9.44
CA HIS A 96 5.91 -8.71 -9.38
C HIS A 96 6.04 -10.18 -9.81
N VAL A 97 5.04 -11.03 -9.56
CA VAL A 97 5.00 -12.40 -10.09
C VAL A 97 4.86 -12.38 -11.61
N TYR A 98 3.92 -11.59 -12.13
CA TYR A 98 3.69 -11.47 -13.57
C TYR A 98 4.96 -11.00 -14.31
N ARG A 99 5.63 -9.97 -13.76
CA ARG A 99 6.91 -9.45 -14.28
C ARG A 99 8.11 -10.37 -14.01
N ARG A 100 7.89 -11.58 -13.47
CA ARG A 100 8.91 -12.59 -13.13
C ARG A 100 10.00 -12.09 -12.17
N ARG A 101 9.66 -11.09 -11.34
CA ARG A 101 10.55 -10.56 -10.29
C ARG A 101 10.47 -11.41 -9.02
N PHE A 102 9.31 -11.99 -8.71
CA PHE A 102 9.13 -12.92 -7.60
C PHE A 102 8.68 -14.31 -8.08
N SER A 103 9.10 -15.35 -7.35
CA SER A 103 8.50 -16.68 -7.47
C SER A 103 7.13 -16.71 -6.79
N GLY A 104 6.26 -17.64 -7.21
CA GLY A 104 4.93 -17.79 -6.59
C GLY A 104 4.98 -18.05 -5.08
N ARG A 105 5.98 -18.83 -4.60
CA ARG A 105 6.19 -19.08 -3.17
C ARG A 105 6.58 -17.81 -2.40
N CYS A 106 7.49 -17.02 -2.96
CA CYS A 106 7.91 -15.75 -2.37
C CYS A 106 6.74 -14.76 -2.29
N ALA A 107 5.96 -14.65 -3.37
CA ALA A 107 4.78 -13.82 -3.42
C ALA A 107 3.72 -14.24 -2.38
N LEU A 108 3.43 -15.53 -2.27
CA LEU A 108 2.50 -16.05 -1.27
C LEU A 108 2.97 -15.71 0.15
N GLY A 109 4.25 -15.94 0.46
CA GLY A 109 4.82 -15.60 1.77
C GLY A 109 4.70 -14.11 2.09
N ARG A 110 4.96 -13.23 1.13
CA ARG A 110 4.79 -11.77 1.30
C ARG A 110 3.33 -11.37 1.51
N ILE A 111 2.39 -11.96 0.76
CA ILE A 111 0.96 -11.68 0.93
C ILE A 111 0.49 -12.13 2.32
N ILE A 112 0.95 -13.29 2.81
CA ILE A 112 0.67 -13.74 4.18
C ILE A 112 1.18 -12.71 5.19
N CYS A 113 2.43 -12.24 5.04
CA CYS A 113 2.99 -11.20 5.91
C CYS A 113 2.21 -9.89 5.85
N GLN A 114 1.73 -9.48 4.67
CA GLN A 114 0.87 -8.30 4.50
C GLN A 114 -0.45 -8.47 5.26
N PHE A 115 -1.13 -9.61 5.16
CA PHE A 115 -2.38 -9.82 5.91
C PHE A 115 -2.15 -9.98 7.42
N LEU A 116 -1.07 -10.63 7.86
CA LEU A 116 -0.70 -10.70 9.27
C LEU A 116 -0.43 -9.31 9.85
N ALA A 117 0.31 -8.47 9.12
CA ALA A 117 0.53 -7.08 9.52
C ALA A 117 -0.78 -6.29 9.59
N ALA A 118 -1.72 -6.54 8.68
CA ALA A 118 -3.05 -5.93 8.68
C ALA A 118 -3.87 -6.31 9.91
N ILE A 119 -3.82 -7.59 10.33
CA ILE A 119 -4.45 -8.08 11.56
C ILE A 119 -3.82 -7.41 12.78
N VAL A 120 -2.49 -7.39 12.87
CA VAL A 120 -1.76 -6.82 14.01
C VAL A 120 -2.00 -5.31 14.13
N ALA A 121 -1.92 -4.56 13.04
CA ALA A 121 -2.19 -3.12 13.05
C ALA A 121 -3.62 -2.80 13.50
N ARG A 122 -4.61 -3.54 12.97
CA ARG A 122 -6.01 -3.41 13.38
C ARG A 122 -6.21 -3.76 14.86
N ALA A 123 -5.53 -4.77 15.36
CA ALA A 123 -5.64 -5.18 16.76
C ALA A 123 -4.99 -4.17 17.70
N LEU A 124 -3.83 -3.60 17.35
CA LEU A 124 -3.07 -2.69 18.20
C LEU A 124 -3.63 -1.26 18.24
N ALA A 125 -4.24 -0.78 17.14
CA ALA A 125 -4.69 0.61 17.06
C ALA A 125 -5.65 1.00 18.21
N PRO A 126 -6.70 0.22 18.55
CA PRO A 126 -7.56 0.53 19.69
C PRO A 126 -6.84 0.59 21.05
N TYR A 127 -5.81 -0.24 21.26
CA TYR A 127 -5.03 -0.21 22.51
C TYR A 127 -4.20 1.07 22.63
N ILE A 128 -3.57 1.50 21.53
CA ILE A 128 -2.83 2.77 21.49
C ILE A 128 -3.77 3.94 21.76
N TRP A 129 -4.94 3.93 21.13
CA TRP A 129 -5.94 4.99 21.32
C TRP A 129 -6.54 4.98 22.73
N ALA A 130 -6.67 3.81 23.38
CA ALA A 130 -7.14 3.70 24.76
C ALA A 130 -6.19 4.32 25.80
N LEU A 131 -4.95 4.66 25.42
CA LEU A 131 -4.02 5.41 26.27
C LEU A 131 -4.49 6.86 26.52
N GLY A 132 -5.40 7.40 25.70
CA GLY A 132 -5.98 8.72 25.95
C GLY A 132 -5.00 9.87 25.80
N LEU A 133 -4.03 9.75 24.88
CA LEU A 133 -2.96 10.75 24.70
C LEU A 133 -3.42 12.10 24.13
N SER A 134 -4.68 12.17 23.66
CA SER A 134 -5.32 13.37 23.11
C SER A 134 -6.84 13.30 23.32
N ASP A 135 -7.57 14.37 23.03
CA ASP A 135 -9.03 14.41 23.17
C ASP A 135 -9.70 13.39 22.24
N LEU A 136 -9.13 13.14 21.06
CA LEU A 136 -9.59 12.08 20.16
C LEU A 136 -9.39 10.68 20.74
N HIS A 137 -8.23 10.42 21.33
CA HIS A 137 -7.93 9.17 22.01
C HIS A 137 -8.81 8.96 23.25
N ILE A 138 -9.08 10.01 24.02
CA ILE A 138 -10.01 9.96 25.15
C ILE A 138 -11.42 9.65 24.66
N ARG A 139 -11.88 10.30 23.58
CA ARG A 139 -13.18 9.98 22.98
C ARG A 139 -13.26 8.52 22.53
N HIS A 140 -12.19 8.00 21.92
CA HIS A 140 -12.10 6.58 21.59
C HIS A 140 -12.20 5.70 22.84
N LYS A 141 -11.43 5.99 23.89
CA LYS A 141 -11.43 5.26 25.15
C LYS A 141 -12.81 5.19 25.79
N LEU A 142 -13.57 6.28 25.72
CA LEU A 142 -14.90 6.39 26.33
C LEU A 142 -16.02 5.77 25.50
N PHE A 143 -15.98 5.91 24.16
CA PHE A 143 -17.10 5.58 23.28
C PHE A 143 -16.80 4.51 22.22
N GLY A 144 -15.55 4.06 22.12
CA GLY A 144 -15.05 3.19 21.06
C GLY A 144 -14.87 3.92 19.72
N PHE A 145 -14.03 3.38 18.84
CA PHE A 145 -13.93 3.84 17.45
C PHE A 145 -15.04 3.19 16.65
N LYS A 146 -15.93 4.00 16.10
CA LYS A 146 -16.97 3.55 15.17
C LYS A 146 -16.67 4.14 13.81
N CYS A 147 -16.32 3.28 12.86
CA CYS A 147 -16.20 3.68 11.46
C CYS A 147 -17.39 3.16 10.65
N ILE A 148 -17.77 3.95 9.66
CA ILE A 148 -18.84 3.65 8.72
C ILE A 148 -18.19 3.49 7.34
N SER A 149 -18.64 2.51 6.57
CA SER A 149 -18.21 2.31 5.20
C SER A 149 -18.33 3.62 4.39
N PRO A 150 -17.28 4.03 3.66
CA PRO A 150 -17.39 5.15 2.72
C PRO A 150 -18.27 4.80 1.51
N ILE A 151 -18.50 3.50 1.24
CA ILE A 151 -19.29 3.03 0.10
C ILE A 151 -20.77 3.31 0.39
N ARG A 152 -21.28 4.40 -0.19
CA ARG A 152 -22.72 4.75 -0.18
C ARG A 152 -23.41 4.51 -1.52
N ASP A 153 -22.59 4.39 -2.56
CA ASP A 153 -23.01 4.19 -3.95
C ASP A 153 -23.11 2.69 -4.29
N PRO A 154 -23.70 2.33 -5.46
CA PRO A 154 -23.71 0.95 -5.93
C PRO A 154 -22.32 0.31 -5.97
N LEU A 155 -22.23 -0.95 -5.56
CA LEU A 155 -20.96 -1.67 -5.41
C LEU A 155 -20.10 -1.68 -6.68
N LEU A 156 -20.72 -1.76 -7.86
CA LEU A 156 -20.00 -1.70 -9.13
C LEU A 156 -19.28 -0.35 -9.31
N LYS A 157 -19.91 0.76 -8.95
CA LYS A 157 -19.30 2.09 -9.03
C LYS A 157 -18.10 2.17 -8.10
N ALA A 158 -18.23 1.68 -6.86
CA ALA A 158 -17.14 1.64 -5.90
C ALA A 158 -15.97 0.75 -6.38
N ALA A 159 -16.27 -0.44 -6.94
CA ALA A 159 -15.26 -1.33 -7.50
C ALA A 159 -14.52 -0.69 -8.69
N VAL A 160 -15.23 0.04 -9.57
CA VAL A 160 -14.63 0.78 -10.69
C VAL A 160 -13.72 1.91 -10.20
N VAL A 161 -14.10 2.61 -9.12
CA VAL A 161 -13.25 3.65 -8.50
C VAL A 161 -11.95 3.05 -7.97
N GLU A 162 -12.02 1.96 -7.20
CA GLU A 162 -10.84 1.26 -6.68
C GLU A 162 -9.96 0.67 -7.79
N LEU A 163 -10.58 0.13 -8.85
CA LEU A 163 -9.90 -0.31 -10.07
C LEU A 163 -9.14 0.85 -10.71
N GLY A 164 -9.79 2.00 -10.92
CA GLY A 164 -9.18 3.18 -11.54
C GLY A 164 -8.01 3.71 -10.73
N CYS A 165 -8.14 3.77 -9.41
CA CYS A 165 -7.06 4.18 -8.52
C CYS A 165 -5.86 3.23 -8.61
N ALA A 166 -6.09 1.91 -8.52
CA ALA A 166 -5.04 0.92 -8.66
C ALA A 166 -4.38 0.99 -10.05
N PHE A 167 -5.18 1.06 -11.11
CA PHE A 167 -4.70 1.21 -12.49
C PHE A 167 -3.76 2.41 -12.64
N ALA A 168 -4.15 3.58 -12.12
CA ALA A 168 -3.33 4.79 -12.17
C ALA A 168 -1.99 4.62 -11.45
N VAL A 169 -1.99 4.09 -10.22
CA VAL A 169 -0.77 3.87 -9.43
C VAL A 169 0.15 2.84 -10.08
N HIS A 170 -0.39 1.71 -10.53
CA HIS A 170 0.39 0.67 -11.21
C HIS A 170 0.97 1.18 -12.54
N THR A 171 0.18 1.92 -13.32
CA THR A 171 0.63 2.49 -14.59
C THR A 171 1.74 3.51 -14.37
N ALA A 172 1.56 4.44 -13.42
CA ALA A 172 2.58 5.44 -13.08
C ALA A 172 3.87 4.78 -12.59
N THR A 173 3.76 3.76 -11.73
CA THR A 173 4.92 3.01 -11.22
C THR A 173 5.67 2.32 -12.35
N ALA A 174 4.97 1.72 -13.32
CA ALA A 174 5.58 1.09 -14.49
C ALA A 174 6.31 2.11 -15.38
N HIS A 175 5.71 3.28 -15.63
CA HIS A 175 6.32 4.33 -16.45
C HIS A 175 7.53 5.00 -15.77
N MET A 176 7.55 5.06 -14.45
CA MET A 176 8.62 5.70 -13.68
C MET A 176 9.78 4.76 -13.33
N GLN A 177 9.85 3.54 -13.87
CA GLN A 177 10.94 2.61 -13.55
C GLN A 177 12.34 3.12 -13.94
N GLY A 178 12.44 4.00 -14.95
CA GLY A 178 13.70 4.64 -15.35
C GLY A 178 13.99 5.98 -14.66
N VAL A 179 13.10 6.45 -13.80
CA VAL A 179 13.26 7.72 -13.07
C VAL A 179 13.95 7.45 -11.74
N ASP A 180 14.87 8.35 -11.36
CA ASP A 180 15.55 8.33 -10.08
C ASP A 180 14.55 8.23 -8.92
N ASP A 181 14.83 7.35 -7.97
CA ASP A 181 14.00 7.02 -6.82
C ASP A 181 13.60 8.27 -6.02
N LYS A 182 14.49 9.28 -5.95
CA LYS A 182 14.21 10.54 -5.26
C LYS A 182 13.00 11.26 -5.85
N TYR A 183 12.79 11.22 -7.16
CA TYR A 183 11.64 11.86 -7.80
C TYR A 183 10.44 10.91 -7.88
N ARG A 184 10.70 9.62 -8.14
CA ARG A 184 9.65 8.60 -8.26
C ARG A 184 8.80 8.53 -7.00
N VAL A 185 9.41 8.54 -5.83
CA VAL A 185 8.68 8.46 -4.55
C VAL A 185 7.73 9.65 -4.37
N HIS A 186 8.21 10.87 -4.62
CA HIS A 186 7.35 12.07 -4.51
C HIS A 186 6.24 12.09 -5.55
N ALA A 187 6.50 11.64 -6.78
CA ALA A 187 5.50 11.60 -7.83
C ALA A 187 4.39 10.58 -7.52
N ILE A 188 4.75 9.38 -7.04
CA ILE A 188 3.77 8.38 -6.62
C ILE A 188 3.00 8.84 -5.37
N ALA A 189 3.66 9.46 -4.39
CA ALA A 189 3.00 10.03 -3.22
C ALA A 189 2.00 11.14 -3.60
N ALA A 190 2.36 12.02 -4.54
CA ALA A 190 1.47 13.06 -5.04
C ALA A 190 0.26 12.47 -5.79
N LEU A 191 0.48 11.42 -6.60
CA LEU A 191 -0.59 10.68 -7.27
C LEU A 191 -1.54 10.04 -6.26
N ILE A 192 -1.02 9.31 -5.28
CA ILE A 192 -1.82 8.70 -4.19
C ILE A 192 -2.65 9.78 -3.49
N THR A 193 -2.04 10.90 -3.13
CA THR A 193 -2.73 12.02 -2.46
C THR A 193 -3.85 12.59 -3.33
N THR A 194 -3.61 12.72 -4.63
CA THR A 194 -4.62 13.20 -5.61
C THR A 194 -5.78 12.22 -5.73
N LEU A 195 -5.50 10.92 -5.75
CA LEU A 195 -6.52 9.87 -5.76
C LEU A 195 -7.32 9.85 -4.46
N VAL A 196 -6.68 10.04 -3.31
CA VAL A 196 -7.36 10.19 -2.02
C VAL A 196 -8.27 11.41 -2.00
N TYR A 197 -7.83 12.54 -2.56
CA TYR A 197 -8.70 13.72 -2.72
C TYR A 197 -9.91 13.43 -3.61
N ALA A 198 -9.70 12.78 -4.77
CA ALA A 198 -10.75 12.56 -5.76
C ALA A 198 -11.74 11.44 -5.41
N ALA A 199 -11.26 10.36 -4.79
CA ALA A 199 -12.01 9.13 -4.57
C ALA A 199 -12.19 8.77 -3.09
N GLY A 200 -11.53 9.47 -2.16
CA GLY A 200 -11.56 9.14 -0.73
C GLY A 200 -12.96 9.19 -0.12
N SER A 201 -13.83 10.09 -0.57
CA SER A 201 -15.22 10.17 -0.12
C SER A 201 -16.11 9.05 -0.67
N LEU A 202 -15.69 8.36 -1.73
CA LEU A 202 -16.45 7.29 -2.40
C LEU A 202 -16.10 5.91 -1.84
N THR A 203 -14.81 5.65 -1.61
CA THR A 203 -14.29 4.33 -1.21
C THR A 203 -13.17 4.39 -0.17
N GLY A 204 -12.77 5.58 0.27
CA GLY A 204 -11.53 5.76 1.03
C GLY A 204 -10.26 5.68 0.18
N ALA A 205 -10.39 5.44 -1.14
CA ALA A 205 -9.28 5.34 -2.11
C ALA A 205 -8.13 4.47 -1.58
N VAL A 206 -8.40 3.18 -1.37
CA VAL A 206 -7.47 2.29 -0.66
C VAL A 206 -6.52 1.55 -1.61
N PHE A 207 -7.07 1.05 -2.72
CA PHE A 207 -6.43 0.34 -3.84
C PHE A 207 -5.38 -0.71 -3.43
N ASN A 208 -5.57 -1.29 -2.26
CA ASN A 208 -4.67 -2.23 -1.62
C ASN A 208 -5.50 -3.24 -0.79
N PRO A 209 -5.59 -4.51 -1.23
CA PRO A 209 -6.45 -5.51 -0.59
C PRO A 209 -6.16 -5.73 0.92
N ALA A 210 -4.89 -5.72 1.33
CA ALA A 210 -4.50 -5.96 2.72
C ALA A 210 -4.73 -4.71 3.60
N LEU A 211 -4.45 -3.52 3.08
CA LEU A 211 -4.76 -2.27 3.77
C LEU A 211 -6.28 -2.10 3.96
N ALA A 212 -7.07 -2.42 2.94
CA ALA A 212 -8.54 -2.36 3.02
C ALA A 212 -9.08 -3.37 4.04
N PHE A 213 -8.52 -4.57 4.07
CA PHE A 213 -8.84 -5.56 5.09
C PHE A 213 -8.55 -5.05 6.52
N SER A 214 -7.45 -4.32 6.71
CA SER A 214 -7.13 -3.72 8.01
C SER A 214 -8.09 -2.60 8.40
N THR A 215 -8.41 -1.70 7.46
CA THR A 215 -9.01 -0.40 7.77
C THR A 215 -10.50 -0.27 7.43
N GLN A 216 -10.99 -0.95 6.40
CA GLN A 216 -12.38 -0.81 5.90
C GLN A 216 -13.29 -1.96 6.32
N PHE A 217 -12.79 -3.21 6.28
CA PHE A 217 -13.57 -4.39 6.66
C PHE A 217 -14.10 -4.39 8.11
N PRO A 218 -13.48 -3.71 9.09
CA PRO A 218 -14.05 -3.57 10.43
C PRO A 218 -15.28 -2.63 10.48
N CYS A 219 -15.49 -1.80 9.47
CA CYS A 219 -16.48 -0.73 9.50
C CYS A 219 -17.89 -1.25 9.17
N SER A 220 -18.88 -0.65 9.82
CA SER A 220 -20.29 -0.97 9.57
C SER A 220 -20.76 -0.39 8.23
N GLY A 221 -21.65 -1.10 7.53
CA GLY A 221 -22.32 -0.60 6.32
C GLY A 221 -22.33 -1.58 5.16
N ASN A 222 -21.32 -2.44 5.04
CA ASN A 222 -21.24 -3.46 4.01
C ASN A 222 -20.79 -4.80 4.57
N THR A 223 -21.11 -5.87 3.85
CA THR A 223 -20.70 -7.23 4.21
C THR A 223 -19.26 -7.51 3.78
N PHE A 224 -18.66 -8.56 4.34
CA PHE A 224 -17.33 -9.03 3.94
C PHE A 224 -17.22 -9.31 2.43
N ALA A 225 -18.25 -9.91 1.83
CA ALA A 225 -18.27 -10.25 0.41
C ALA A 225 -18.31 -8.99 -0.48
N GLU A 226 -19.11 -7.99 -0.10
CA GLU A 226 -19.19 -6.70 -0.79
C GLU A 226 -17.85 -5.96 -0.72
N TYR A 227 -17.21 -5.93 0.45
CA TYR A 227 -15.88 -5.36 0.59
C TYR A 227 -14.82 -6.09 -0.22
N THR A 228 -14.90 -7.43 -0.30
CA THR A 228 -13.99 -8.23 -1.15
C THR A 228 -14.18 -7.89 -2.62
N PHE A 229 -15.43 -7.76 -3.07
CA PHE A 229 -15.74 -7.35 -4.44
C PHE A 229 -15.16 -5.97 -4.78
N VAL A 230 -15.29 -4.99 -3.88
CA VAL A 230 -14.78 -3.64 -4.13
C VAL A 230 -13.26 -3.55 -3.96
N TYR A 231 -12.74 -3.94 -2.80
CA TYR A 231 -11.36 -3.65 -2.41
C TYR A 231 -10.35 -4.74 -2.78
N TRP A 232 -10.78 -5.93 -3.18
CA TRP A 232 -9.86 -6.98 -3.65
C TRP A 232 -9.94 -7.13 -5.16
N LEU A 233 -11.15 -7.36 -5.70
CA LEU A 233 -11.32 -7.55 -7.14
C LEU A 233 -11.00 -6.26 -7.92
N GLY A 234 -11.50 -5.11 -7.47
CA GLY A 234 -11.21 -3.81 -8.11
C GLY A 234 -9.70 -3.56 -8.28
N PRO A 235 -8.91 -3.54 -7.20
CA PRO A 235 -7.47 -3.30 -7.29
C PRO A 235 -6.68 -4.35 -8.09
N ILE A 236 -7.06 -5.62 -8.02
CA ILE A 236 -6.42 -6.69 -8.83
C ILE A 236 -6.71 -6.45 -10.31
N LEU A 237 -7.95 -6.14 -10.69
CA LEU A 237 -8.31 -5.84 -12.07
C LEU A 237 -7.60 -4.57 -12.56
N GLY A 238 -7.50 -3.53 -11.72
CA GLY A 238 -6.80 -2.30 -12.08
C GLY A 238 -5.31 -2.54 -12.38
N MET A 239 -4.65 -3.36 -11.56
CA MET A 239 -3.28 -3.82 -11.81
C MET A 239 -3.17 -4.61 -13.12
N VAL A 240 -4.09 -5.54 -13.39
CA VAL A 240 -4.11 -6.31 -14.65
C VAL A 240 -4.32 -5.39 -15.86
N CYS A 241 -5.23 -4.42 -15.80
CA CYS A 241 -5.43 -3.43 -16.85
C CYS A 241 -4.16 -2.63 -17.14
N SER A 242 -3.41 -2.24 -16.10
CA SER A 242 -2.12 -1.55 -16.24
C SER A 242 -1.09 -2.42 -16.97
N LEU A 243 -1.02 -3.72 -16.65
CA LEU A 243 -0.14 -4.67 -17.33
C LEU A 243 -0.52 -4.82 -18.81
N LEU A 244 -1.81 -4.99 -19.12
CA LEU A 244 -2.29 -5.13 -20.50
C LEU A 244 -2.00 -3.88 -21.34
N LEU A 245 -2.14 -2.69 -20.75
CA LEU A 245 -1.79 -1.45 -21.42
C LEU A 245 -0.28 -1.39 -21.72
N HIS A 246 0.55 -1.71 -20.73
CA HIS A 246 2.01 -1.64 -20.85
C HIS A 246 2.62 -2.70 -21.76
N ASP A 247 2.14 -3.94 -21.69
CA ASP A 247 2.76 -5.07 -22.38
C ASP A 247 2.04 -5.46 -23.68
N GLY A 248 0.76 -5.09 -23.82
CA GLY A 248 -0.01 -5.27 -25.05
C GLY A 248 0.02 -4.01 -25.92
N ILE A 249 -0.59 -2.92 -25.44
CA ILE A 249 -0.97 -1.80 -26.30
C ILE A 249 0.23 -0.90 -26.65
N PHE A 250 1.05 -0.51 -25.68
CA PHE A 250 2.19 0.39 -25.94
C PHE A 250 3.26 -0.16 -26.89
N PRO A 251 3.70 -1.43 -26.80
CA PRO A 251 4.66 -2.00 -27.74
C PRO A 251 4.11 -2.10 -29.17
N HIS A 252 2.81 -2.34 -29.31
CA HIS A 252 2.13 -2.38 -30.61
C HIS A 252 1.97 -0.99 -31.24
N LEU A 253 1.67 0.05 -30.45
CA LEU A 253 1.56 1.43 -30.93
C LEU A 253 2.90 2.13 -31.17
N SER A 254 3.93 1.78 -30.39
CA SER A 254 5.26 2.40 -30.52
C SER A 254 6.09 1.86 -31.70
N GLY A 255 5.61 0.83 -32.40
CA GLY A 255 6.34 0.17 -33.51
C GLY A 255 7.61 -0.56 -33.06
N LYS A 256 8.03 -0.41 -31.81
CA LYS A 256 9.12 -1.15 -31.19
C LYS A 256 8.62 -2.53 -30.81
N ARG A 257 8.67 -3.47 -31.77
CA ARG A 257 8.79 -4.89 -31.45
C ARG A 257 10.01 -5.04 -30.55
N THR A 258 9.80 -5.22 -29.25
CA THR A 258 10.88 -5.53 -28.31
C THR A 258 11.42 -6.90 -28.69
N TYR A 259 12.42 -6.91 -29.57
CA TYR A 259 13.17 -8.10 -29.89
C TYR A 259 13.81 -8.59 -28.60
N ARG A 260 13.31 -9.72 -28.11
CA ARG A 260 13.82 -10.55 -27.00
C ARG A 260 15.32 -10.78 -27.17
N LYS A 261 16.15 -9.85 -26.69
CA LYS A 261 17.60 -9.86 -26.86
C LYS A 261 18.33 -10.29 -25.59
N ASP A 262 17.81 -11.29 -24.87
CA ASP A 262 18.50 -11.88 -23.70
C ASP A 262 18.65 -13.40 -23.74
N LEU A 263 18.26 -14.06 -24.85
CA LEU A 263 18.48 -15.51 -25.03
C LEU A 263 19.72 -15.87 -25.88
N ASN A 264 20.29 -14.92 -26.63
CA ASN A 264 21.42 -15.22 -27.52
C ASN A 264 22.81 -14.85 -26.99
N PHE A 265 22.93 -14.07 -25.90
CA PHE A 265 24.25 -13.78 -25.34
C PHE A 265 24.83 -14.96 -24.54
N ASN A 266 23.98 -15.81 -23.97
CA ASN A 266 24.40 -17.00 -23.22
C ASN A 266 24.63 -18.23 -24.11
N ALA A 267 24.01 -18.30 -25.29
CA ALA A 267 24.27 -19.38 -26.26
C ALA A 267 25.64 -19.25 -26.95
N ASN A 268 26.10 -18.02 -27.20
CA ASN A 268 27.41 -17.79 -27.83
C ASN A 268 28.60 -17.89 -26.87
N LYS A 269 28.40 -17.77 -25.55
CA LYS A 269 29.46 -18.04 -24.56
C LYS A 269 29.74 -19.54 -24.37
N ARG A 270 28.73 -20.41 -24.52
CA ARG A 270 28.91 -21.87 -24.43
C ARG A 270 29.57 -22.52 -25.65
N LYS A 271 29.64 -21.84 -26.80
CA LYS A 271 30.36 -22.33 -28.00
C LYS A 271 31.84 -21.92 -28.06
N LYS A 272 32.31 -21.04 -27.17
CA LYS A 272 33.71 -20.57 -27.13
C LYS A 272 34.56 -21.23 -26.02
N ILE A 273 34.02 -22.26 -25.36
CA ILE A 273 34.79 -23.14 -24.47
C ILE A 273 34.68 -24.54 -25.06
N LYS A 274 35.43 -24.75 -26.15
CA LYS A 274 35.92 -26.04 -26.60
C LYS A 274 37.43 -25.97 -26.49
#